data_AF-A0A6V7L9L8-F1
#
_entry.id   AF-A0A6V7L9L8-F1
#
_cell.length_a   1.000
_cell.length_b   1.000
_cell.length_c   1.000
_cell.angle_alpha   90.00
_cell.angle_beta   90.00
_cell.angle_gamma   90.00
#
_symmetry.space_group_name_H-M   'P 1'
#
loop_
_entity.id
_entity.type
_entity.pdbx_description
1 polymer ?
#
loop_
_entity_poly.entity_id
_entity_poly.type
_entity_poly.pdbx_seq_one_letter_code
_entity_poly.pdbx_strand_id
1 'polypeptide(L)'
;DTESQIIADNILKLSFKKLNKFINVKYYDVHKLANELREIVSVMSPKFSSKPGTYYSDALFFLSLGIHKIASSRQKYAVMLDVDTKLRTDIKLLFKEFEGFGDKSLFGLAPELTPVYRHVLYLYRNKNPNTLFGEAYSSGGYPGYNSGVVLFHLERLRSSLEYDQIVSEDMVRHMTEKYSFK
;
A
#
# COMPACT_ATOMS: atom_id res chain seq x y z
N ASP A 1 -16.88 -9.88 7.28
CA ASP A 1 -18.04 -10.17 8.16
C ASP A 1 -17.78 -11.44 8.98
N THR A 2 -18.65 -11.76 9.93
CA THR A 2 -18.52 -12.91 10.85
C THR A 2 -18.52 -14.25 10.11
N GLU A 3 -19.29 -14.38 9.04
CA GLU A 3 -19.40 -15.62 8.27
C GLU A 3 -18.08 -15.93 7.55
N SER A 4 -17.49 -14.92 6.90
CA SER A 4 -16.18 -15.01 6.26
C SER A 4 -15.08 -15.41 7.27
N GLN A 5 -15.14 -14.89 8.50
CA GLN A 5 -14.19 -15.25 9.55
C GLN A 5 -14.30 -16.73 9.96
N ILE A 6 -15.53 -17.25 10.10
CA ILE A 6 -15.76 -18.66 10.44
C ILE A 6 -15.18 -19.58 9.35
N ILE A 7 -15.40 -19.25 8.08
CA ILE A 7 -14.86 -20.01 6.95
C ILE A 7 -13.32 -19.99 6.99
N ALA A 8 -12.72 -18.81 7.18
CA ALA A 8 -11.27 -18.67 7.28
C ALA A 8 -10.69 -19.51 8.41
N ASP A 9 -11.28 -19.43 9.61
CA ASP A 9 -10.83 -20.20 10.79
C ASP A 9 -10.88 -21.71 10.55
N ASN A 10 -11.90 -22.21 9.85
CA ASN A 10 -12.01 -23.63 9.52
C ASN A 10 -10.90 -24.08 8.55
N ILE A 11 -10.64 -23.29 7.49
CA ILE A 11 -9.57 -23.58 6.52
C ILE A 11 -8.20 -23.52 7.19
N LEU A 12 -7.98 -22.54 8.06
CA LEU A 12 -6.73 -22.36 8.79
C LEU A 12 -6.47 -23.53 9.74
N LYS A 13 -7.46 -23.97 10.52
CA LYS A 13 -7.34 -25.14 11.41
C LYS A 13 -6.92 -26.40 10.66
N LEU A 14 -7.50 -26.65 9.47
CA LEU A 14 -7.12 -27.78 8.63
C LEU A 14 -5.69 -27.65 8.11
N SER A 15 -5.31 -26.43 7.68
CA SER A 15 -3.98 -26.14 7.16
C SER A 15 -2.89 -26.27 8.23
N PHE A 16 -3.16 -25.81 9.46
CA PHE A 16 -2.21 -25.85 10.57
C PHE A 16 -1.86 -27.30 10.97
N LYS A 17 -2.86 -28.18 11.01
CA LYS A 17 -2.64 -29.62 11.25
C LYS A 17 -1.71 -30.25 10.21
N LYS A 18 -1.77 -29.79 8.96
CA LYS A 18 -0.97 -30.33 7.86
C LYS A 18 0.46 -29.76 7.82
N LEU A 19 0.64 -28.48 8.17
CA LEU A 19 1.90 -27.77 7.98
C LEU A 19 2.90 -27.96 9.11
N ASN A 20 2.47 -28.49 10.27
CA ASN A 20 3.28 -28.58 11.49
C ASN A 20 4.03 -27.28 11.82
N LYS A 21 3.38 -26.14 11.57
CA LYS A 21 3.88 -24.79 11.82
C LYS A 21 2.91 -24.06 12.70
N PHE A 22 3.45 -23.29 13.64
CA PHE A 22 2.66 -22.33 14.40
C PHE A 22 2.43 -21.09 13.54
N ILE A 23 1.17 -20.80 13.23
CA ILE A 23 0.76 -19.61 12.48
C ILE A 23 -0.19 -18.83 13.39
N ASN A 24 0.16 -17.58 13.68
CA ASN A 24 -0.69 -16.67 14.42
C ASN A 24 -1.53 -15.85 13.43
N VAL A 25 -2.85 -15.88 13.57
CA VAL A 25 -3.79 -15.15 12.72
C VAL A 25 -4.52 -14.11 13.55
N LYS A 26 -4.58 -12.89 13.02
CA LYS A 26 -5.30 -11.78 13.62
C LYS A 26 -6.27 -11.20 12.60
N TYR A 27 -7.49 -10.96 13.03
CA TYR A 27 -8.51 -10.29 12.24
C TYR A 27 -8.62 -8.84 12.68
N TYR A 28 -8.80 -7.96 11.71
CA TYR A 28 -8.94 -6.53 11.94
C TYR A 28 -10.25 -6.04 11.36
N ASP A 29 -10.94 -5.18 12.11
CA ASP A 29 -12.15 -4.51 11.67
C ASP A 29 -11.76 -3.25 10.88
N VAL A 30 -12.11 -3.23 9.60
CA VAL A 30 -11.76 -2.15 8.67
C VAL A 30 -12.31 -0.81 9.15
N HIS A 31 -13.52 -0.75 9.73
CA HIS A 31 -14.10 0.49 10.20
C HIS A 31 -13.38 1.03 11.44
N LYS A 32 -12.92 0.14 12.33
CA LYS A 32 -12.10 0.55 13.48
C LYS A 32 -10.75 1.08 13.02
N LEU A 33 -10.08 0.37 12.12
CA LEU A 33 -8.80 0.80 11.56
C LEU A 33 -8.91 2.12 10.80
N ALA A 34 -9.98 2.31 10.03
CA ALA A 34 -10.27 3.56 9.34
C ALA A 34 -10.37 4.74 10.31
N ASN A 35 -11.01 4.53 11.47
CA ASN A 35 -11.13 5.56 12.49
C ASN A 35 -9.77 5.84 13.18
N GLU A 36 -8.96 4.82 13.44
CA GLU A 36 -7.58 4.99 13.94
C GLU A 36 -6.69 5.75 12.95
N LEU A 37 -6.93 5.61 11.65
CA LEU A 37 -6.19 6.28 10.58
C LEU A 37 -6.91 7.53 10.03
N ARG A 38 -7.88 8.07 10.77
CA ARG A 38 -8.77 9.12 10.27
C ARG A 38 -8.04 10.31 9.67
N GLU A 39 -6.94 10.75 10.28
CA GLU A 39 -6.13 11.88 9.78
C GLU A 39 -5.63 11.65 8.35
N ILE A 40 -5.06 10.47 8.07
CA ILE A 40 -4.56 10.12 6.74
C ILE A 40 -5.73 9.92 5.78
N VAL A 41 -6.76 9.18 6.22
CA VAL A 41 -7.94 8.87 5.40
C VAL A 41 -8.66 10.15 4.97
N SER A 42 -8.88 11.11 5.89
CA SER A 42 -9.59 12.35 5.57
C SER A 42 -8.86 13.23 4.56
N VAL A 43 -7.52 13.18 4.56
CA VAL A 43 -6.70 13.94 3.61
C VAL A 43 -6.65 13.27 2.24
N MET A 44 -6.51 11.94 2.21
CA MET A 44 -6.28 11.18 0.98
C MET A 44 -7.56 10.90 0.21
N SER A 45 -8.64 10.50 0.90
CA SER A 45 -9.89 10.06 0.25
C SER A 45 -10.46 11.07 -0.74
N PRO A 46 -10.53 12.39 -0.45
CA PRO A 46 -11.10 13.36 -1.39
C PRO A 46 -10.34 13.48 -2.72
N LYS A 47 -9.07 13.08 -2.76
CA LYS A 47 -8.16 13.23 -3.91
C LYS A 47 -7.89 11.93 -4.65
N PHE A 48 -8.03 10.79 -3.98
CA PHE A 48 -7.61 9.50 -4.52
C PHE A 48 -8.70 8.43 -4.50
N SER A 49 -9.88 8.71 -3.94
CA SER A 49 -11.05 7.82 -4.07
C SER A 49 -11.87 8.15 -5.31
N SER A 50 -12.48 7.12 -5.89
CA SER A 50 -13.50 7.31 -6.93
C SER A 50 -14.85 7.72 -6.31
N LYS A 51 -15.88 7.90 -7.14
CA LYS A 51 -17.20 8.45 -6.75
C LYS A 51 -17.69 7.92 -5.39
N PRO A 52 -18.33 8.76 -4.55
CA PRO A 52 -18.94 8.33 -3.29
C PRO A 52 -19.82 7.09 -3.49
N GLY A 53 -19.65 6.07 -2.65
CA GLY A 53 -20.43 4.82 -2.70
C GLY A 53 -19.86 3.71 -3.60
N THR A 54 -18.63 3.85 -4.09
CA THR A 54 -17.91 2.77 -4.78
C THR A 54 -17.03 1.98 -3.80
N TYR A 55 -16.66 0.73 -4.14
CA TYR A 55 -15.73 -0.09 -3.36
C TYR A 55 -14.44 0.68 -2.99
N TYR A 56 -13.94 1.54 -3.88
CA TYR A 56 -12.74 2.39 -3.70
C TYR A 56 -12.93 3.67 -2.86
N SER A 57 -14.14 3.92 -2.36
CA SER A 57 -14.38 4.96 -1.34
C SER A 57 -14.12 4.44 0.08
N ASP A 58 -13.78 3.16 0.20
CA ASP A 58 -13.58 2.50 1.49
C ASP A 58 -12.19 2.79 2.04
N ALA A 59 -12.13 3.15 3.33
CA ALA A 59 -10.90 3.50 4.03
C ALA A 59 -9.84 2.37 4.01
N LEU A 60 -10.25 1.16 3.64
CA LEU A 60 -9.41 0.00 3.36
C LEU A 60 -8.22 0.32 2.44
N PHE A 61 -8.43 1.12 1.39
CA PHE A 61 -7.38 1.44 0.41
C PHE A 61 -6.25 2.31 0.99
N PHE A 62 -6.51 3.01 2.09
CA PHE A 62 -5.55 3.87 2.75
C PHE A 62 -4.87 3.19 3.94
N LEU A 63 -5.25 1.95 4.30
CA LEU A 63 -4.61 1.21 5.39
C LEU A 63 -3.11 1.03 5.15
N SER A 64 -2.70 0.82 3.90
CA SER A 64 -1.28 0.69 3.53
C SER A 64 -0.46 1.92 3.92
N LEU A 65 -1.04 3.12 3.84
CA LEU A 65 -0.36 4.37 4.19
C LEU A 65 -0.17 4.52 5.70
N GLY A 66 -1.07 3.94 6.50
CA GLY A 66 -1.07 4.06 7.97
C GLY A 66 -0.71 2.78 8.73
N ILE A 67 -0.34 1.69 8.05
CA ILE A 67 -0.17 0.37 8.68
C ILE A 67 0.84 0.34 9.83
N HIS A 68 1.82 1.25 9.82
CA HIS A 68 2.81 1.41 10.88
C HIS A 68 2.21 1.89 12.22
N LYS A 69 1.06 2.58 12.21
CA LYS A 69 0.29 2.99 13.40
C LYS A 69 -0.53 1.83 13.99
N ILE A 70 -0.91 0.85 13.16
CA ILE A 70 -1.75 -0.30 13.53
C ILE A 70 -0.91 -1.50 13.96
N ALA A 71 0.18 -1.76 13.24
CA ALA A 71 1.06 -2.89 13.50
C ALA A 71 1.73 -2.76 14.88
N SER A 72 1.99 -3.89 15.53
CA SER A 72 2.67 -3.92 16.83
C SER A 72 3.96 -3.11 16.81
N SER A 73 4.22 -2.33 17.87
CA SER A 73 5.43 -1.51 18.01
C SER A 73 6.74 -2.33 17.91
N ARG A 74 6.69 -3.63 18.23
CA ARG A 74 7.83 -4.55 18.11
C ARG A 74 8.04 -5.10 16.70
N GLN A 75 7.03 -4.98 15.82
CA GLN A 75 7.11 -5.47 14.45
C GLN A 75 7.84 -4.46 13.58
N LYS A 76 8.92 -4.91 12.95
CA LYS A 76 9.80 -4.08 12.10
C LYS A 76 9.40 -4.08 10.62
N TYR A 77 8.93 -5.22 10.13
CA TYR A 77 8.63 -5.44 8.72
C TYR A 77 7.21 -5.97 8.55
N ALA A 78 6.57 -5.63 7.44
CA ALA A 78 5.32 -6.24 7.00
C ALA A 78 5.32 -6.38 5.48
N VAL A 79 4.53 -7.35 5.00
CA VAL A 79 4.18 -7.49 3.58
C VAL A 79 2.67 -7.49 3.50
N MET A 80 2.11 -6.67 2.60
CA MET A 80 0.71 -6.71 2.21
C MET A 80 0.62 -7.27 0.80
N LEU A 81 -0.35 -8.16 0.59
CA LEU A 81 -0.58 -8.88 -0.66
C LEU A 81 -2.06 -8.78 -1.02
N ASP A 82 -2.37 -8.59 -2.29
CA ASP A 82 -3.73 -8.78 -2.79
C ASP A 82 -4.14 -10.26 -2.68
N VAL A 83 -5.42 -10.49 -2.39
CA VAL A 83 -5.96 -11.84 -2.17
C VAL A 83 -5.95 -12.71 -3.43
N ASP A 84 -5.90 -12.09 -4.61
CA ASP A 84 -5.79 -12.76 -5.91
C ASP A 84 -4.33 -13.05 -6.31
N THR A 85 -3.36 -12.74 -5.45
CA THR A 85 -1.95 -13.04 -5.68
C THR A 85 -1.63 -14.52 -5.48
N LYS A 86 -1.14 -15.18 -6.54
CA LYS A 86 -0.67 -16.57 -6.47
C LYS A 86 0.82 -16.65 -6.13
N LEU A 87 1.14 -17.12 -4.93
CA LEU A 87 2.52 -17.43 -4.54
C LEU A 87 3.02 -18.70 -5.26
N ARG A 88 4.18 -18.60 -5.93
CA ARG A 88 4.82 -19.71 -6.66
C ARG A 88 6.14 -20.19 -6.03
N THR A 89 6.58 -19.54 -4.96
CA THR A 89 7.82 -19.83 -4.23
C THR A 89 7.64 -19.53 -2.74
N ASP A 90 8.65 -19.81 -1.92
CA ASP A 90 8.61 -19.52 -0.48
C ASP A 90 8.55 -18.01 -0.23
N ILE A 91 7.49 -17.57 0.45
CA ILE A 91 7.27 -16.17 0.84
C ILE A 91 8.41 -15.60 1.69
N LYS A 92 9.21 -16.44 2.36
CA LYS A 92 10.40 -15.99 3.09
C LYS A 92 11.42 -15.29 2.20
N LEU A 93 11.49 -15.66 0.91
CA LEU A 93 12.39 -14.99 -0.04
C LEU A 93 12.00 -13.52 -0.23
N LEU A 94 10.70 -13.21 -0.19
CA LEU A 94 10.24 -11.82 -0.27
C LEU A 94 10.68 -10.99 0.94
N PHE A 95 10.81 -11.59 2.12
CA PHE A 95 11.35 -10.89 3.29
C PHE A 95 12.87 -10.65 3.21
N LYS A 96 13.61 -11.38 2.36
CA LYS A 96 15.02 -11.09 2.13
C LYS A 96 15.22 -9.79 1.36
N GLU A 97 14.23 -9.32 0.61
CA GLU A 97 14.31 -8.04 -0.11
C GLU A 97 14.54 -6.85 0.84
N PHE A 98 14.16 -6.95 2.13
CA PHE A 98 14.48 -5.93 3.12
C PHE A 98 15.98 -5.76 3.36
N GLU A 99 16.81 -6.78 3.10
CA GLU A 99 18.28 -6.69 3.18
C GLU A 99 18.85 -5.76 2.09
N GLY A 100 18.12 -5.60 0.97
CA GLY A 100 18.48 -4.69 -0.12
C GLY A 100 17.93 -3.27 0.05
N PHE A 101 17.21 -2.97 1.13
CA PHE A 101 16.67 -1.63 1.36
C PHE A 101 17.81 -0.66 1.68
N GLY A 102 17.92 0.41 0.89
CA GLY A 102 18.76 1.55 1.23
C GLY A 102 18.36 2.17 2.58
N ASP A 103 19.23 2.96 3.19
CA ASP A 103 19.09 3.46 4.57
C ASP A 103 17.79 4.23 4.83
N LYS A 104 17.26 4.90 3.80
CA LYS A 104 16.04 5.72 3.88
C LYS A 104 14.82 5.05 3.25
N SER A 105 14.95 3.85 2.70
CA SER A 105 13.84 3.15 2.06
C SER A 105 12.78 2.77 3.10
N LEU A 106 11.56 3.23 2.88
CA LEU A 106 10.39 2.97 3.73
C LEU A 106 9.51 1.85 3.16
N PHE A 107 9.45 1.76 1.83
CA PHE A 107 8.63 0.81 1.10
C PHE A 107 9.43 0.08 0.02
N GLY A 108 8.96 -1.11 -0.33
CA GLY A 108 9.34 -1.83 -1.55
C GLY A 108 8.08 -2.18 -2.34
N LEU A 109 8.04 -1.79 -3.61
CA LEU A 109 6.94 -2.06 -4.54
C LEU A 109 7.47 -2.39 -5.92
N ALA A 110 6.69 -3.14 -6.69
CA ALA A 110 6.97 -3.36 -8.10
C ALA A 110 6.45 -2.20 -8.97
N PRO A 111 7.09 -1.91 -10.11
CA PRO A 111 6.56 -0.96 -11.09
C PRO A 111 5.17 -1.38 -11.59
N GLU A 112 4.32 -0.39 -11.88
CA GLU A 112 3.06 -0.63 -12.58
C GLU A 112 3.33 -1.07 -14.02
N LEU A 113 2.67 -2.14 -14.46
CA LEU A 113 2.92 -2.76 -15.76
C LEU A 113 1.92 -2.30 -16.84
N THR A 114 0.88 -1.57 -16.44
CA THR A 114 -0.08 -0.93 -17.34
C THR A 114 0.21 0.57 -17.49
N PRO A 115 -0.24 1.23 -18.56
CA PRO A 115 -0.01 2.66 -18.75
C PRO A 115 -0.95 3.55 -17.91
N VAL A 116 -1.42 3.08 -16.75
CA VAL A 116 -2.45 3.80 -15.98
C VAL A 116 -1.97 5.19 -15.56
N TYR A 117 -0.72 5.31 -15.09
CA TYR A 117 -0.16 6.60 -14.68
C TYR A 117 0.16 7.51 -15.87
N ARG A 118 0.41 6.95 -17.07
CA ARG A 118 0.49 7.75 -18.30
C ARG A 118 -0.82 8.49 -18.56
N HIS A 119 -1.94 7.80 -18.32
CA HIS A 119 -3.27 8.35 -18.52
C HIS A 119 -3.67 9.31 -17.40
N VAL A 120 -3.44 8.93 -16.14
CA VAL A 120 -3.73 9.77 -14.97
C VAL A 120 -2.94 11.09 -15.01
N LEU A 121 -1.66 11.04 -15.41
CA LEU A 121 -0.80 12.22 -15.50
C LEU A 121 -0.92 12.98 -16.84
N TYR A 122 -1.93 12.71 -17.67
CA TYR A 122 -2.05 13.29 -19.01
C TYR A 122 -1.90 14.83 -19.02
N LEU A 123 -2.61 15.53 -18.14
CA LEU A 123 -2.55 17.00 -18.05
C LEU A 123 -1.15 17.50 -17.67
N TYR A 124 -0.51 16.84 -16.70
CA TYR A 124 0.85 17.17 -16.29
C TYR A 124 1.86 16.93 -17.42
N ARG A 125 1.77 15.79 -18.10
CA ARG A 125 2.64 15.42 -19.23
C ARG A 125 2.48 16.38 -20.42
N ASN A 126 1.25 16.83 -20.71
CA ASN A 126 1.02 17.82 -21.76
C ASN A 126 1.71 19.16 -21.47
N LYS A 127 1.78 19.56 -20.20
CA LYS A 127 2.50 20.77 -19.75
C LYS A 127 4.02 20.56 -19.61
N ASN A 128 4.47 19.31 -19.54
CA ASN A 128 5.86 18.93 -19.28
C ASN A 128 6.30 17.84 -20.29
N PRO A 129 6.49 18.18 -21.58
CA PRO A 129 6.67 17.18 -22.64
C PRO A 129 7.90 16.29 -22.48
N ASN A 130 8.90 16.73 -21.71
CA ASN A 130 10.14 15.99 -21.45
C ASN A 130 10.10 15.19 -20.12
N THR A 131 8.95 15.12 -19.45
CA THR A 131 8.85 14.36 -18.19
C THR A 131 8.95 12.85 -18.43
N LEU A 132 9.62 12.16 -17.51
CA LEU A 132 9.70 10.70 -17.50
C LEU A 132 8.53 10.05 -16.72
N PHE A 133 7.67 10.84 -16.08
CA PHE A 133 6.55 10.32 -15.31
C PHE A 133 5.44 9.76 -16.21
N GLY A 134 5.02 8.53 -15.94
CA GLY A 134 4.09 7.76 -16.76
C GLY A 134 4.73 7.14 -18.02
N GLU A 135 6.04 7.29 -18.22
CA GLU A 135 6.77 6.54 -19.25
C GLU A 135 7.14 5.14 -18.75
N ALA A 136 7.28 4.18 -19.67
CA ALA A 136 7.58 2.80 -19.33
C ALA A 136 8.98 2.64 -18.71
N TYR A 137 9.14 1.65 -17.84
CA TYR A 137 10.45 1.36 -17.24
C TYR A 137 11.50 0.98 -18.30
N SER A 138 11.09 0.27 -19.37
CA SER A 138 11.97 -0.11 -20.48
C SER A 138 12.58 1.08 -21.25
N SER A 139 11.97 2.27 -21.15
CA SER A 139 12.50 3.52 -21.71
C SER A 139 13.21 4.39 -20.67
N GLY A 140 13.51 3.87 -19.47
CA GLY A 140 14.06 4.64 -18.36
C GLY A 140 13.03 5.56 -17.67
N GLY A 141 11.74 5.29 -17.88
CA GLY A 141 10.63 6.07 -17.33
C GLY A 141 10.24 5.67 -15.91
N TYR A 142 9.29 6.42 -15.35
CA TYR A 142 8.65 6.14 -14.06
C TYR A 142 7.18 5.79 -14.29
N PRO A 143 6.84 4.51 -14.47
CA PRO A 143 5.47 4.09 -14.80
C PRO A 143 4.51 4.15 -13.61
N GLY A 144 5.00 4.51 -12.41
CA GLY A 144 4.29 4.37 -11.15
C GLY A 144 4.48 2.99 -10.53
N TYR A 145 3.71 2.69 -9.50
CA TYR A 145 3.84 1.46 -8.71
C TYR A 145 2.53 0.71 -8.64
N ASN A 146 2.63 -0.61 -8.55
CA ASN A 146 1.50 -1.48 -8.28
C ASN A 146 1.42 -1.80 -6.78
N SER A 147 0.23 -1.67 -6.20
CA SER A 147 0.01 -1.90 -4.76
C SER A 147 -0.34 -3.35 -4.39
N GLY A 148 -0.37 -4.27 -5.35
CA GLY A 148 -0.77 -5.66 -5.07
C GLY A 148 0.26 -6.45 -4.25
N VAL A 149 1.52 -5.98 -4.21
CA VAL A 149 2.53 -6.45 -3.27
C VAL A 149 3.28 -5.24 -2.73
N VAL A 150 3.19 -5.02 -1.41
CA VAL A 150 3.87 -3.90 -0.74
C VAL A 150 4.67 -4.40 0.45
N LEU A 151 5.95 -4.04 0.48
CA LEU A 151 6.85 -4.25 1.61
C LEU A 151 6.91 -2.98 2.44
N PHE A 152 6.78 -3.10 3.76
CA PHE A 152 6.79 -1.97 4.70
C PHE A 152 7.92 -2.11 5.70
N HIS A 153 8.78 -1.11 5.78
CA HIS A 153 9.73 -0.96 6.88
C HIS A 153 9.08 -0.15 8.01
N LEU A 154 8.24 -0.81 8.80
CA LEU A 154 7.41 -0.20 9.85
C LEU A 154 8.20 0.60 10.89
N GLU A 155 9.37 0.13 11.30
CA GLU A 155 10.23 0.83 12.27
C GLU A 155 10.69 2.20 11.73
N ARG A 156 11.09 2.27 10.45
CA ARG A 156 11.49 3.52 9.80
C ARG A 156 10.29 4.41 9.52
N LEU A 157 9.15 3.83 9.11
CA LEU A 157 7.92 4.60 8.91
C LEU A 157 7.50 5.34 10.19
N ARG A 158 7.57 4.71 11.36
CA ARG A 158 7.26 5.34 12.65
C ARG A 158 8.21 6.48 13.05
N SER A 159 9.40 6.55 12.45
CA SER A 159 10.44 7.53 12.79
C SER A 159 10.72 8.53 11.67
N SER A 160 10.04 8.42 10.52
CA SER A 160 10.27 9.30 9.37
C SER A 160 9.37 10.52 9.42
N LEU A 161 9.96 11.64 9.81
CA LEU A 161 9.32 12.96 9.73
C LEU A 161 9.00 13.34 8.28
N GLU A 162 9.81 12.88 7.31
CA GLU A 162 9.56 13.09 5.89
C GLU A 162 8.26 12.40 5.45
N TYR A 163 8.01 11.18 5.94
CA TYR A 163 6.77 10.47 5.61
C TYR A 163 5.55 11.15 6.22
N ASP A 164 5.64 11.60 7.47
CA ASP A 164 4.58 12.38 8.14
C ASP A 164 4.24 13.65 7.34
N GLN A 165 5.25 14.33 6.80
CA GLN A 165 5.06 15.47 5.89
C GLN A 165 4.40 15.06 4.57
N ILE A 166 4.82 13.96 3.96
CA ILE A 166 4.26 13.47 2.68
C ILE A 166 2.76 13.21 2.78
N VAL A 167 2.29 12.66 3.91
CA VAL A 167 0.87 12.35 4.11
C VAL A 167 0.07 13.49 4.73
N SER A 168 0.70 14.64 4.99
CA SER A 168 0.03 15.83 5.51
C SER A 168 -0.90 16.48 4.48
N GLU A 169 -1.91 17.20 4.95
CA GLU A 169 -2.88 17.89 4.09
C GLU A 169 -2.21 18.86 3.12
N ASP A 170 -1.27 19.67 3.59
CA ASP A 170 -0.60 20.69 2.78
C ASP A 170 0.22 20.05 1.66
N MET A 171 0.96 18.98 1.94
CA MET A 171 1.76 18.29 0.93
C MET A 171 0.88 17.55 -0.07
N VAL A 172 -0.16 16.85 0.40
CA VAL A 172 -1.10 16.16 -0.50
C VAL A 172 -1.81 17.17 -1.42
N ARG A 173 -2.26 18.31 -0.88
CA ARG A 173 -2.84 19.39 -1.68
C ARG A 173 -1.83 19.90 -2.72
N HIS A 174 -0.62 20.24 -2.30
CA HIS A 174 0.42 20.72 -3.19
C HIS A 174 0.75 19.73 -4.32
N MET A 175 0.89 18.45 -3.99
CA MET A 175 1.24 17.40 -4.95
C MET A 175 0.10 17.12 -5.94
N THR A 176 -1.14 17.08 -5.46
CA THR A 176 -2.31 16.86 -6.32
C THR A 176 -2.51 18.02 -7.28
N GLU A 177 -2.32 19.27 -6.84
CA GLU A 177 -2.33 20.45 -7.71
C GLU A 177 -1.20 20.41 -8.75
N LYS A 178 0.04 20.16 -8.30
CA LYS A 178 1.23 20.10 -9.18
C LYS A 178 1.06 19.11 -10.32
N TYR A 179 0.56 17.92 -10.03
CA TYR A 179 0.39 16.85 -11.01
C TYR A 179 -1.01 16.78 -11.63
N SER A 180 -1.90 17.71 -11.25
CA SER A 180 -3.28 17.78 -11.75
C SER A 180 -4.08 16.49 -11.51
N PHE A 181 -3.89 15.86 -10.34
CA PHE A 181 -4.81 14.83 -9.83
C PHE A 181 -6.14 15.50 -9.46
N LYS A 182 -7.26 14.80 -9.70
CA LYS A 182 -8.60 15.30 -9.42
C LYS A 182 -8.90 15.35 -7.92
#